data_AF-A0A7L4DC49-F1
#
_entry.id   AF-A0A7L4DC49-F1
#
_cell.length_a   1.000
_cell.length_b   1.000
_cell.length_c   1.000
_cell.angle_alpha   90.00
_cell.angle_beta   90.00
_cell.angle_gamma   90.00
#
_symmetry.space_group_name_H-M   'P 1'
#
loop_
_entity.id
_entity.type
_entity.pdbx_description
1 polymer ?
#
loop_
_entity_poly.entity_id
_entity_poly.type
_entity_poly.pdbx_seq_one_letter_code
_entity_poly.pdbx_strand_id
1 'polypeptide(L)'
;VVALTVGNHPTVTNPFPVVEPAIVKFICAVPSRLTLTPVYGSPQLDLSCPLLQQNKQVVPVSNYRNPVLDLAAYDQQGTKFDNFSSLNIVWESTKVSLANIEPDMPMELTLKEDGSGQKKMHGLQTVLVHLESGTTAISAAATGYQQSHLKAAKVKIP
;
A
#
# COMPACT_ATOMS: atom_id res chain seq x y z
N VAL A 1 -14.41 -15.60 10.38
CA VAL A 1 -15.14 -15.84 9.12
C VAL A 1 -16.50 -15.19 9.25
N VAL A 2 -16.93 -14.42 8.25
CA VAL A 2 -18.26 -13.80 8.20
C VAL A 2 -19.03 -14.46 7.07
N ALA A 3 -20.24 -14.91 7.34
CA ALA A 3 -21.14 -15.47 6.36
C ALA A 3 -22.37 -14.56 6.24
N LEU A 4 -22.69 -14.15 5.02
CA LEU A 4 -23.90 -13.42 4.68
C LEU A 4 -24.79 -14.32 3.83
N THR A 5 -26.02 -14.55 4.26
CA THR A 5 -27.02 -15.31 3.50
C THR A 5 -28.11 -14.37 3.04
N VAL A 6 -28.35 -14.30 1.73
CA VAL A 6 -29.40 -13.48 1.14
C VAL A 6 -30.43 -14.41 0.52
N GLY A 7 -31.69 -14.30 0.92
CA GLY A 7 -32.75 -15.13 0.39
C GLY A 7 -34.12 -14.58 0.73
N ASN A 8 -35.13 -15.12 0.06
CA ASN A 8 -36.53 -14.76 0.30
C ASN A 8 -37.08 -15.59 1.46
N HIS A 9 -38.08 -15.05 2.16
CA HIS A 9 -38.84 -15.85 3.12
C HIS A 9 -39.83 -16.75 2.38
N PRO A 10 -40.20 -17.91 2.96
CA PRO A 10 -41.24 -18.76 2.39
C PRO A 10 -42.57 -18.02 2.27
N THR A 11 -43.28 -18.23 1.17
CA THR A 11 -44.65 -17.75 0.98
C THR A 11 -45.56 -18.89 0.51
N VAL A 12 -46.88 -18.65 0.48
CA VAL A 12 -47.85 -19.65 -0.01
C VAL A 12 -47.54 -20.12 -1.43
N THR A 13 -47.05 -19.22 -2.30
CA THR A 13 -46.67 -19.54 -3.68
C THR A 13 -45.19 -19.91 -3.85
N ASN A 14 -44.37 -19.75 -2.81
CA ASN A 14 -42.95 -20.09 -2.80
C ASN A 14 -42.54 -20.73 -1.46
N PRO A 15 -42.95 -22.00 -1.20
CA PRO A 15 -42.67 -22.68 0.06
C PRO A 15 -41.19 -23.08 0.23
N PHE A 16 -40.41 -23.12 -0.87
CA PHE A 16 -39.00 -23.50 -0.88
C PHE A 16 -38.13 -22.39 -1.50
N PRO A 17 -37.95 -21.26 -0.81
CA PRO A 17 -37.18 -20.14 -1.34
C PRO A 17 -35.68 -20.47 -1.46
N VAL A 18 -35.05 -19.89 -2.48
CA VAL A 18 -33.60 -19.96 -2.67
C VAL A 18 -32.90 -19.00 -1.72
N VAL A 19 -31.81 -19.48 -1.12
CA VAL A 19 -30.91 -18.69 -0.27
C VAL A 19 -29.51 -18.79 -0.86
N GLU A 20 -28.88 -17.65 -1.10
CA GLU A 20 -27.51 -17.53 -1.62
C GLU A 20 -26.56 -17.14 -0.49
N PRO A 21 -25.57 -17.98 -0.14
CA PRO A 21 -24.55 -17.66 0.84
C PRO A 21 -23.30 -17.01 0.23
N ALA A 22 -22.76 -15.98 0.89
CA ALA A 22 -21.45 -15.39 0.63
C ALA A 22 -20.59 -15.48 1.89
N ILE A 23 -19.38 -16.05 1.78
CA ILE A 23 -18.49 -16.30 2.91
C ILE A 23 -17.18 -15.52 2.72
N VAL A 24 -16.82 -14.70 3.71
CA VAL A 24 -15.58 -13.92 3.73
C VAL A 24 -14.72 -14.36 4.91
N LYS A 25 -13.46 -14.71 4.63
CA LYS A 25 -12.47 -15.07 5.66
C LYS A 25 -11.57 -13.87 5.95
N PHE A 26 -11.69 -13.32 7.15
CA PHE A 26 -10.76 -12.33 7.68
C PHE A 26 -9.55 -13.03 8.27
N ILE A 27 -8.36 -12.55 7.93
CA ILE A 27 -7.09 -13.03 8.45
C ILE A 27 -6.43 -11.85 9.17
N CYS A 28 -6.08 -12.05 10.44
CA CYS A 28 -5.25 -11.11 11.19
C CYS A 28 -3.83 -11.65 11.20
N ALA A 29 -2.89 -10.86 10.70
CA ALA A 29 -1.48 -11.21 10.65
C ALA A 29 -0.62 -10.05 11.15
N VAL A 30 0.60 -10.35 11.57
CA VAL A 30 1.58 -9.33 11.95
C VAL A 30 2.34 -8.90 10.69
N PRO A 31 2.45 -7.59 10.41
CA PRO A 31 3.27 -7.10 9.31
C PRO A 31 4.73 -7.51 9.50
N SER A 32 5.35 -8.06 8.46
CA SER A 32 6.74 -8.52 8.50
C SER A 32 7.64 -7.82 7.49
N ARG A 33 7.06 -7.31 6.40
CA ARG A 33 7.81 -6.73 5.29
C ARG A 33 7.05 -5.58 4.65
N LEU A 34 7.80 -4.53 4.31
CA LEU A 34 7.34 -3.46 3.43
C LEU A 34 8.03 -3.60 2.07
N THR A 35 7.33 -3.24 0.99
CA THR A 35 7.93 -3.12 -0.34
C THR A 35 7.76 -1.70 -0.83
N LEU A 36 8.81 -1.14 -1.41
CA LEU A 36 8.80 0.16 -2.07
C LEU A 36 8.98 -0.06 -3.57
N THR A 37 8.05 0.43 -4.37
CA THR A 37 8.08 0.31 -5.83
C THR A 37 7.97 1.70 -6.45
N PRO A 38 8.92 2.13 -7.31
CA PRO A 38 8.78 3.39 -8.03
C PRO A 38 7.56 3.35 -8.96
N VAL A 39 6.73 4.38 -8.87
CA VAL A 39 5.60 4.59 -9.79
C VAL A 39 6.10 5.40 -10.97
N TYR A 40 6.14 4.77 -12.13
CA TYR A 40 6.44 5.45 -13.38
C TYR A 40 5.13 5.95 -14.00
N GLY A 41 5.10 7.22 -14.39
CA GLY A 41 4.05 7.71 -15.28
C GLY A 41 4.09 6.93 -16.60
N SER A 42 2.92 6.67 -17.21
CA SER A 42 2.92 5.98 -18.50
C SER A 42 3.79 6.76 -19.49
N PRO A 43 4.68 6.08 -20.22
CA PRO A 43 5.37 6.73 -21.31
C PRO A 43 4.31 7.03 -22.37
N GLN A 44 3.85 8.28 -22.46
CA GLN A 44 3.01 8.75 -23.57
C GLN A 44 3.79 8.84 -24.89
N LEU A 45 5.01 8.29 -24.96
CA LEU A 45 5.80 8.20 -26.16
C LEU A 45 6.38 6.80 -26.27
N ASP A 46 6.31 6.25 -27.48
CA ASP A 46 6.92 4.99 -27.99
C ASP A 46 8.46 4.89 -27.81
N LEU A 47 9.04 5.70 -26.93
CA LEU A 47 10.43 5.63 -26.54
C LEU A 47 10.57 4.52 -25.51
N SER A 48 11.04 3.36 -25.99
CA SER A 48 11.52 2.25 -25.16
C SER A 48 12.42 2.80 -24.07
N CYS A 49 11.91 2.91 -22.84
CA CYS A 49 12.67 3.46 -21.74
C CYS A 49 13.79 2.46 -21.39
N PRO A 50 15.09 2.83 -21.48
CA PRO A 50 16.21 1.93 -21.20
C PRO A 50 16.28 1.46 -19.73
N LEU A 51 15.40 2.00 -18.89
CA LEU A 51 15.14 1.59 -17.50
C LEU A 51 14.98 0.08 -17.32
N LEU A 52 14.33 -0.61 -18.27
CA LEU A 52 14.14 -2.07 -18.19
C LEU A 52 15.45 -2.87 -18.36
N GLN A 53 16.51 -2.25 -18.90
CA GLN A 53 17.82 -2.88 -19.12
C GLN A 53 18.85 -2.55 -18.04
N GLN A 54 18.52 -1.71 -17.05
CA GLN A 54 19.47 -1.33 -16.00
C GLN A 54 19.46 -2.34 -14.83
N ASN A 55 20.65 -2.60 -14.29
CA ASN A 55 20.85 -3.44 -13.11
C ASN A 55 19.87 -3.04 -11.99
N LYS A 56 19.17 -4.03 -11.43
CA LYS A 56 18.11 -3.90 -10.40
C LYS A 56 18.53 -3.19 -9.08
N GLN A 57 19.73 -2.63 -9.02
CA GLN A 57 20.33 -2.08 -7.80
C GLN A 57 20.04 -0.59 -7.61
N VAL A 58 19.76 0.16 -8.69
CA VAL A 58 19.47 1.61 -8.63
C VAL A 58 18.38 2.00 -9.62
N VAL A 59 17.51 2.92 -9.23
CA VAL A 59 16.42 3.44 -10.07
C VAL A 59 16.79 4.86 -10.50
N PRO A 60 17.04 5.13 -11.79
CA PRO A 60 17.28 6.50 -12.22
C PRO A 60 15.97 7.28 -12.21
N VAL A 61 16.05 8.50 -11.70
CA VAL A 61 14.94 9.44 -11.62
C VAL A 61 15.42 10.81 -12.11
N SER A 62 14.48 11.67 -12.52
CA SER A 62 14.80 13.06 -12.80
C SER A 62 15.02 13.81 -11.49
N ASN A 63 16.03 14.67 -11.43
CA ASN A 63 16.20 15.64 -10.34
C ASN A 63 15.29 16.87 -10.49
N TYR A 64 14.50 16.99 -11.57
CA TYR A 64 13.54 18.07 -11.81
C TYR A 64 12.08 17.67 -11.55
N ARG A 65 11.81 16.39 -11.30
CA ARG A 65 10.46 15.87 -11.04
C ARG A 65 10.49 14.93 -9.85
N ASN A 66 9.67 15.25 -8.87
CA ASN A 66 9.47 14.45 -7.67
C ASN A 66 8.93 13.05 -8.05
N PRO A 67 9.70 11.96 -7.84
CA PRO A 67 9.18 10.62 -8.08
C PRO A 67 8.20 10.20 -6.98
N VAL A 68 7.32 9.26 -7.30
CA VAL A 68 6.36 8.69 -6.35
C VAL A 68 6.72 7.24 -6.08
N LEU A 69 6.69 6.84 -4.81
CA LEU A 69 6.87 5.47 -4.35
C LEU A 69 5.54 4.86 -3.94
N ASP A 70 5.25 3.65 -4.42
CA ASP A 70 4.16 2.80 -3.98
C ASP A 70 4.66 1.86 -2.87
N LEU A 71 4.04 1.98 -1.70
CA LEU A 71 4.30 1.21 -0.51
C LEU A 71 3.19 0.17 -0.31
N ALA A 72 3.60 -1.07 -0.07
CA ALA A 72 2.71 -2.15 0.33
C ALA A 72 3.29 -2.93 1.53
N ALA A 73 2.41 -3.39 2.40
CA ALA A 73 2.75 -4.19 3.58
C ALA A 73 2.38 -5.67 3.37
N TYR A 74 3.22 -6.57 3.86
CA TYR A 74 3.08 -8.02 3.74
C TYR A 74 3.31 -8.72 5.08
N ASP A 75 2.62 -9.85 5.27
CA ASP A 75 2.87 -10.76 6.38
C ASP A 75 4.10 -11.65 6.13
N GLN A 76 4.42 -12.54 7.06
CA GLN A 76 5.58 -13.44 6.96
C GLN A 76 5.42 -14.50 5.85
N GLN A 77 4.19 -14.81 5.47
CA GLN A 77 3.87 -15.76 4.41
C GLN A 77 3.88 -15.09 3.02
N GLY A 78 4.06 -13.77 2.95
CA GLY A 78 4.04 -13.00 1.72
C GLY A 78 2.63 -12.60 1.27
N THR A 79 1.63 -12.71 2.14
CA THR A 79 0.29 -12.17 1.89
C THR A 79 0.31 -10.66 2.01
N LYS A 80 -0.16 -9.97 0.98
CA LYS A 80 -0.35 -8.53 1.02
C LYS A 80 -1.55 -8.17 1.89
N PHE A 81 -1.37 -7.20 2.79
CA PHE A 81 -2.44 -6.66 3.61
C PHE A 81 -3.48 -5.89 2.78
N ASP A 82 -4.76 -6.12 3.07
CA ASP A 82 -5.86 -5.38 2.45
C ASP A 82 -5.88 -3.93 2.93
N ASN A 83 -5.51 -3.70 4.18
CA ASN A 83 -5.40 -2.37 4.80
C ASN A 83 -4.26 -2.35 5.82
N PHE A 84 -3.38 -1.36 5.70
CA PHE A 84 -2.27 -1.12 6.63
C PHE A 84 -2.23 0.32 7.15
N SER A 85 -3.31 1.09 6.99
CA SER A 85 -3.39 2.52 7.33
C SER A 85 -3.09 2.83 8.80
N SER A 86 -3.26 1.83 9.67
CA SER A 86 -2.97 1.94 11.09
C SER A 86 -1.48 1.91 11.43
N LEU A 87 -0.60 1.57 10.48
CA LEU A 87 0.84 1.54 10.71
C LEU A 87 1.40 2.97 10.79
N ASN A 88 2.37 3.14 11.68
CA ASN A 88 3.21 4.33 11.74
C ASN A 88 4.45 4.11 10.87
N ILE A 89 4.46 4.73 9.69
CA ILE A 89 5.57 4.61 8.74
C ILE A 89 6.50 5.81 8.90
N VAL A 90 7.77 5.53 9.14
CA VAL A 90 8.86 6.52 9.20
C VAL A 90 9.69 6.39 7.93
N TRP A 91 10.01 7.53 7.33
CA TRP A 91 10.79 7.62 6.10
C TRP A 91 12.17 8.22 6.37
N GLU A 92 13.20 7.70 5.72
CA GLU A 92 14.56 8.20 5.84
C GLU A 92 15.22 8.33 4.46
N SER A 93 16.13 9.31 4.35
CA SER A 93 16.99 9.50 3.17
C SER A 93 18.45 9.50 3.61
N THR A 94 19.30 8.74 2.91
CA THR A 94 20.75 8.73 3.20
C THR A 94 21.44 10.04 2.86
N LYS A 95 20.87 10.85 1.97
CA LYS A 95 21.37 12.17 1.56
C LYS A 95 20.21 13.13 1.32
N VAL A 96 19.82 13.82 2.37
CA VAL A 96 18.70 14.78 2.38
C VAL A 96 18.92 15.93 1.38
N SER A 97 20.17 16.33 1.12
CA SER A 97 20.50 17.38 0.14
C SER A 97 20.13 17.01 -1.30
N LEU A 98 20.04 15.72 -1.64
CA LEU A 98 19.64 15.25 -2.97
C LEU A 98 18.14 15.06 -3.06
N ALA A 99 17.57 14.36 -2.06
CA ALA A 99 16.15 14.10 -1.98
C ALA A 99 15.70 13.71 -0.56
N ASN A 100 14.45 14.01 -0.20
CA ASN A 100 13.86 13.62 1.07
C ASN A 100 12.34 13.45 0.97
N ILE A 101 11.76 12.85 2.01
CA ILE A 101 10.32 12.94 2.28
C ILE A 101 10.10 14.16 3.18
N GLU A 102 9.16 15.03 2.82
CA GLU A 102 8.81 16.19 3.64
C GLU A 102 7.97 15.75 4.84
N PRO A 103 8.32 16.12 6.08
CA PRO A 103 7.58 15.68 7.27
C PRO A 103 6.09 16.03 7.26
N ASP A 104 5.76 17.18 6.66
CA ASP A 104 4.39 17.69 6.57
C ASP A 104 3.63 17.14 5.35
N MET A 105 4.27 16.28 4.54
CA MET A 105 3.65 15.63 3.39
C MET A 105 3.23 14.19 3.73
N PRO A 106 1.95 13.98 4.10
CA PRO A 106 1.49 12.65 4.45
C PRO A 106 1.48 11.71 3.24
N MET A 107 1.70 10.43 3.50
CA MET A 107 1.51 9.37 2.52
C MET A 107 0.02 9.26 2.13
N GLU A 108 -0.27 9.22 0.83
CA GLU A 108 -1.63 9.05 0.33
C GLU A 108 -2.02 7.57 0.31
N LEU A 109 -3.13 7.21 0.94
CA LEU A 109 -3.61 5.83 0.98
C LEU A 109 -4.70 5.62 -0.08
N THR A 110 -4.48 4.67 -0.98
CA THR A 110 -5.39 4.36 -2.09
C THR A 110 -5.72 2.88 -2.15
N LEU A 111 -6.91 2.53 -2.64
CA LEU A 111 -7.33 1.15 -2.90
C LEU A 111 -7.15 0.84 -4.39
N LYS A 112 -6.34 -0.17 -4.73
CA LYS A 112 -6.12 -0.62 -6.12
C LYS A 112 -6.50 -2.09 -6.26
N GLU A 113 -7.05 -2.44 -7.42
CA GLU A 113 -7.27 -3.83 -7.81
C GLU A 113 -5.92 -4.55 -7.95
N ASP A 114 -5.77 -5.71 -7.29
CA ASP A 114 -4.52 -6.51 -7.36
C ASP A 114 -4.62 -7.71 -8.33
N GLY A 115 -5.68 -7.78 -9.13
CA GLY A 115 -5.96 -8.89 -10.04
C GLY A 115 -6.70 -10.07 -9.39
N SER A 116 -6.87 -10.09 -8.07
CA SER A 116 -7.70 -11.10 -7.36
C SER A 116 -9.20 -10.77 -7.33
N GLY A 117 -9.60 -9.63 -7.91
CA GLY A 117 -10.95 -9.08 -7.78
C GLY A 117 -11.22 -8.42 -6.42
N GLN A 118 -10.18 -8.29 -5.58
CA GLN A 118 -10.21 -7.52 -4.35
C GLN A 118 -9.30 -6.30 -4.47
N LYS A 119 -9.79 -5.18 -3.93
CA LYS A 119 -8.97 -3.98 -3.81
C LYS A 119 -8.12 -4.06 -2.55
N LYS A 120 -6.82 -3.86 -2.72
CA LYS A 120 -5.86 -3.79 -1.61
C LYS A 120 -5.33 -2.38 -1.44
N MET A 121 -4.94 -2.04 -0.23
CA MET A 121 -4.37 -0.73 0.07
C MET A 121 -2.95 -0.59 -0.49
N HIS A 122 -2.66 0.60 -0.97
CA HIS A 122 -1.37 1.07 -1.43
C HIS A 122 -1.11 2.47 -0.84
N GLY A 123 0.12 2.71 -0.40
CA GLY A 123 0.56 4.00 0.11
C GLY A 123 1.40 4.70 -0.96
N LEU A 124 0.99 5.87 -1.42
CA LEU A 124 1.74 6.67 -2.37
C LEU A 124 2.48 7.76 -1.62
N GLN A 125 3.80 7.71 -1.68
CA GLN A 125 4.67 8.71 -1.07
C GLN A 125 5.47 9.44 -2.13
N THR A 126 5.33 10.76 -2.18
CA THR A 126 6.15 11.61 -3.05
C THR A 126 7.49 11.86 -2.39
N VAL A 127 8.56 11.69 -3.16
CA VAL A 127 9.93 12.04 -2.78
C VAL A 127 10.25 13.41 -3.39
N LEU A 128 10.67 14.37 -2.57
CA LEU A 128 11.13 15.66 -3.05
C LEU A 128 12.57 15.57 -3.52
N VAL A 129 12.85 16.04 -4.73
CA VAL A 129 14.21 16.14 -5.31
C VAL A 129 14.67 17.60 -5.33
N HIS A 130 15.96 17.83 -5.10
CA HIS A 130 16.52 19.18 -4.91
C HIS A 130 17.38 19.67 -6.06
N LEU A 131 17.10 19.24 -7.29
CA LEU A 131 17.82 19.65 -8.52
C LEU A 131 19.32 19.30 -8.53
N GLU A 132 19.82 18.56 -7.55
CA GLU A 132 21.20 18.05 -7.50
C GLU A 132 21.30 16.62 -8.05
N SER A 133 22.42 16.32 -8.71
CA SER A 133 22.70 15.00 -9.26
C SER A 133 23.47 14.14 -8.25
N GLY A 134 23.07 12.88 -8.11
CA GLY A 134 23.77 11.92 -7.27
C GLY A 134 22.94 10.67 -7.00
N THR A 135 23.34 9.93 -5.97
CA THR A 135 22.62 8.74 -5.51
C THR A 135 22.31 8.86 -4.03
N THR A 136 21.04 8.64 -3.69
CA THR A 136 20.53 8.50 -2.32
C THR A 136 19.63 7.27 -2.25
N ALA A 137 19.55 6.64 -1.09
CA ALA A 137 18.57 5.63 -0.77
C ALA A 137 17.44 6.25 0.08
N ILE A 138 16.20 5.98 -0.31
CA ILE A 138 15.00 6.24 0.49
C ILE A 138 14.58 4.92 1.14
N SER A 139 14.32 4.94 2.45
CA SER A 139 13.84 3.78 3.18
C SER A 139 12.58 4.10 3.97
N ALA A 140 11.79 3.07 4.25
CA ALA A 140 10.56 3.15 5.03
C ALA A 140 10.56 2.06 6.10
N ALA A 141 10.21 2.43 7.33
CA ALA A 141 10.12 1.53 8.46
C ALA A 141 8.74 1.65 9.14
N ALA A 142 8.10 0.51 9.40
CA ALA A 142 6.94 0.47 10.28
C ALA A 142 7.43 0.42 11.74
N THR A 143 7.33 1.53 12.46
CA THR A 143 7.83 1.65 13.85
C THR A 143 6.80 1.27 14.89
N GLY A 144 5.57 0.98 14.46
CA GLY A 144 4.47 0.59 15.33
C GLY A 144 3.13 0.92 14.70
N TYR A 145 2.13 1.12 15.54
CA TYR A 145 0.80 1.55 15.14
C TYR A 145 0.55 2.99 15.58
N GLN A 146 -0.24 3.71 14.79
CA GLN A 146 -0.64 5.07 15.12
C GLN A 146 -1.53 5.09 16.37
N GLN A 147 -1.20 6.00 17.29
CA GLN A 147 -1.90 6.08 18.58
C GLN A 147 -3.40 6.40 18.45
N SER A 148 -3.78 7.19 17.45
CA SER A 148 -5.18 7.50 17.13
C SER A 148 -5.98 6.21 16.84
N HIS A 149 -5.42 5.32 16.03
CA HIS A 149 -6.02 4.04 15.68
C HIS A 149 -6.11 3.10 16.89
N LEU A 150 -5.05 3.01 17.71
CA LEU A 150 -5.07 2.20 18.93
C LEU A 150 -6.14 2.67 19.93
N LYS A 151 -6.24 4.00 20.13
CA LYS A 151 -7.26 4.61 20.99
C LYS A 151 -8.68 4.33 20.47
N ALA A 152 -8.91 4.52 19.18
CA ALA A 152 -10.22 4.25 18.56
C ALA A 152 -10.63 2.78 18.70
N ALA A 153 -9.67 1.86 18.58
CA ALA A 153 -9.89 0.42 18.77
C ALA A 153 -9.94 -0.02 20.25
N LYS A 154 -9.79 0.91 21.21
CA LYS A 154 -9.77 0.64 22.65
C LYS A 154 -8.78 -0.46 23.04
N VAL A 155 -7.62 -0.48 22.39
CA VAL A 155 -6.55 -1.43 22.69
C VAL A 155 -6.03 -1.15 24.10
N LYS A 156 -5.93 -2.20 24.92
CA LYS A 156 -5.23 -2.11 26.21
C LYS A 156 -3.74 -2.04 25.91
N ILE A 157 -3.16 -0.86 26.07
CA ILE A 157 -1.73 -0.64 25.92
C ILE A 157 -1.07 -1.21 27.20
N PRO A 158 -0.02 -2.04 27.07
CA PRO A 158 0.75 -2.53 28.22
C PRO A 158 1.30 -1.41 29.10
#